data_AF-A0A956FQA7-F1
#
_entry.id   AF-A0A956FQA7-F1
#
_cell.length_a   1.000
_cell.length_b   1.000
_cell.length_c   1.000
_cell.angle_alpha   90.00
_cell.angle_beta   90.00
_cell.angle_gamma   90.00
#
_symmetry.space_group_name_H-M   'P 1'
#
loop_
_entity.id
_entity.type
_entity.pdbx_description
1 polymer ?
#
loop_
_entity_poly.entity_id
_entity_poly.type
_entity_poly.pdbx_seq_one_letter_code
_entity_poly.pdbx_strand_id
1 'polypeptide(L)'
;MRGGETDAAARERIRGLAASAREAMPGRDDARFTNLRRAEVGEPALLRDAAGEPALWLVPFIVDAAACGFARLSLDGDLEGIGIYGGA
;
A
#
# COMPACT_ATOMS: atom_id res chain seq x y z
N MET A 1 7.65 -6.91 28.79
CA MET A 1 7.89 -5.72 27.96
C MET A 1 8.12 -6.19 26.53
N ARG A 2 7.11 -6.14 25.65
CA ARG A 2 7.35 -6.30 24.21
C ARG A 2 7.83 -4.95 23.71
N GLY A 3 9.07 -4.87 23.23
CA GLY A 3 9.60 -3.65 22.62
C GLY A 3 8.73 -3.29 21.43
N GLY A 4 8.12 -2.11 21.44
CA GLY A 4 7.32 -1.62 20.32
C GLY A 4 8.23 -1.39 19.12
N GLU A 5 7.80 -1.89 17.96
CA GLU A 5 8.40 -1.54 16.67
C GLU A 5 8.37 -0.01 16.52
N THR A 6 9.48 0.60 16.09
CA THR A 6 9.51 2.04 15.82
C THR A 6 8.62 2.35 14.61
N ASP A 7 8.01 3.54 14.56
CA ASP A 7 7.17 3.98 13.43
C ASP A 7 7.91 3.87 12.08
N ALA A 8 9.21 4.18 12.04
CA ALA A 8 10.03 4.04 10.85
C ALA A 8 10.19 2.58 10.39
N ALA A 9 10.41 1.65 11.32
CA ALA A 9 10.51 0.22 11.02
C ALA A 9 9.17 -0.34 10.52
N ALA A 10 8.06 0.06 11.16
CA ALA A 10 6.72 -0.32 10.74
C ALA A 10 6.42 0.18 9.31
N ARG A 11 6.77 1.44 8.99
CA ARG A 11 6.63 1.99 7.64
C ARG A 11 7.42 1.20 6.61
N GLU A 12 8.68 0.91 6.87
CA GLU A 12 9.51 0.16 5.93
C GLU A 12 8.94 -1.25 5.68
N ARG A 13 8.52 -1.93 6.75
CA ARG A 13 7.86 -3.24 6.66
C ARG A 13 6.59 -3.18 5.81
N ILE A 14 5.70 -2.23 6.10
CA ILE A 14 4.43 -2.05 5.39
C ILE A 14 4.66 -1.69 3.91
N ARG A 15 5.66 -0.87 3.61
CA ARG A 15 6.06 -0.53 2.24
C ARG A 15 6.51 -1.78 1.48
N GLY A 16 7.32 -2.63 2.11
CA GLY A 16 7.75 -3.91 1.52
C GLY A 16 6.57 -4.85 1.24
N LEU A 17 5.62 -4.95 2.18
CA LEU A 17 4.42 -5.78 2.00
C LEU A 17 3.53 -5.27 0.86
N ALA A 18 3.35 -3.94 0.75
CA ALA A 18 2.63 -3.33 -0.36
C ALA A 18 3.32 -3.60 -1.72
N ALA A 19 4.66 -3.60 -1.75
CA ALA A 19 5.42 -3.97 -2.94
C ALA A 19 5.17 -5.43 -3.33
N SER A 20 5.27 -6.36 -2.38
CA SER A 20 4.97 -7.79 -2.62
C SER A 20 3.53 -8.00 -3.11
N ALA A 21 2.57 -7.31 -2.51
CA ALA A 21 1.16 -7.38 -2.91
C ALA A 21 0.94 -6.89 -4.36
N ARG A 22 1.59 -5.79 -4.75
CA ARG A 22 1.55 -5.27 -6.12
C ARG A 22 2.14 -6.27 -7.12
N GLU A 23 3.28 -6.88 -6.78
CA GLU A 23 3.94 -7.87 -7.64
C GLU A 23 3.11 -9.15 -7.82
N ALA A 24 2.34 -9.53 -6.79
CA ALA A 24 1.49 -10.72 -6.77
C ALA A 24 0.08 -10.50 -7.38
N MET A 25 -0.25 -9.29 -7.84
CA MET A 25 -1.60 -8.98 -8.29
C MET A 25 -2.00 -9.80 -9.54
N PRO A 26 -3.14 -10.51 -9.51
CA PRO A 26 -3.64 -11.22 -10.68
C PRO A 26 -3.89 -10.25 -11.84
N GLY A 27 -3.49 -10.64 -13.05
CA GLY A 27 -3.63 -9.78 -14.23
C GLY A 27 -2.62 -8.64 -14.29
N ARG A 28 -1.53 -8.67 -13.52
CA ARG A 28 -0.43 -7.72 -13.66
C ARG A 28 0.05 -7.54 -15.11
N ASP A 29 0.08 -8.62 -15.88
CA ASP A 29 0.50 -8.61 -17.29
C ASP A 29 -0.62 -8.19 -18.26
N ASP A 30 -1.84 -7.94 -17.77
CA ASP A 30 -2.91 -7.35 -18.56
C ASP A 30 -2.54 -5.90 -18.89
N ALA A 31 -2.66 -5.56 -20.18
CA ALA A 31 -2.31 -4.23 -20.68
C ALA A 31 -3.06 -3.09 -19.96
N ARG A 32 -4.26 -3.36 -19.42
CA ARG A 32 -5.06 -2.39 -18.67
C ARG A 32 -4.44 -2.02 -17.32
N PHE A 33 -3.53 -2.85 -16.78
CA PHE A 33 -2.82 -2.61 -15.52
C PHE A 33 -1.34 -2.20 -15.74
N THR A 34 -0.97 -1.78 -16.96
CA THR A 34 0.40 -1.36 -17.28
C THR A 34 0.90 -0.24 -16.35
N ASN A 35 0.03 0.68 -15.94
CA ASN A 35 0.41 1.75 -15.02
C ASN A 35 0.80 1.21 -13.64
N LEU A 36 0.09 0.19 -13.14
CA LEU A 36 0.43 -0.43 -11.86
C LEU A 36 1.79 -1.14 -11.92
N ARG A 37 2.13 -1.75 -13.05
CA ARG A 37 3.46 -2.37 -13.25
C ARG A 37 4.60 -1.37 -13.16
N ARG A 38 4.37 -0.15 -13.65
CA ARG A 38 5.36 0.93 -13.67
C ARG A 38 5.35 1.76 -12.41
N ALA A 39 4.27 1.69 -11.64
CA ALA A 39 4.13 2.46 -10.44
C ALA A 39 5.24 2.10 -9.45
N GLU A 40 5.71 3.08 -8.71
CA GLU A 40 6.54 2.92 -7.52
C GLU A 40 5.63 2.75 -6.29
N VAL A 41 6.17 2.15 -5.23
CA VAL A 41 5.48 2.13 -3.94
C VAL A 41 5.84 3.41 -3.19
N GLY A 42 4.84 4.25 -2.96
CA GLY A 42 4.99 5.50 -2.23
C GLY A 42 5.06 5.29 -0.71
N GLU A 43 4.98 6.39 0.03
CA GLU A 43 5.12 6.36 1.47
C GLU A 43 3.85 5.88 2.18
N PRO A 44 3.95 4.92 3.12
CA PRO A 44 2.81 4.48 3.91
C PRO A 44 2.21 5.60 4.76
N ALA A 45 0.89 5.68 4.78
CA ALA A 45 0.13 6.55 5.67
C ALA A 45 -0.64 5.72 6.69
N LEU A 46 -0.42 5.96 7.97
CA LEU A 46 -1.23 5.37 9.03
C LEU A 46 -2.55 6.13 9.13
N LEU A 47 -3.64 5.46 8.78
CA LEU A 47 -4.98 5.99 8.94
C LEU A 47 -5.48 5.72 10.35
N ARG A 48 -6.22 6.69 10.88
CA ARG A 48 -6.87 6.63 12.19
C ARG A 48 -8.37 6.57 12.02
N ASP A 49 -9.04 5.90 12.95
CA ASP A 49 -10.50 5.86 12.99
C ASP A 49 -11.10 7.18 13.53
N ALA A 50 -12.42 7.20 13.72
CA ALA A 50 -13.13 8.37 14.24
C ALA A 50 -12.77 8.71 15.71
N ALA A 51 -12.24 7.76 16.47
CA ALA A 51 -11.75 7.97 17.83
C ALA A 51 -10.28 8.46 17.84
N GLY A 52 -9.62 8.46 16.68
CA GLY A 52 -8.21 8.83 16.55
C GLY A 52 -7.26 7.64 16.77
N GLU A 53 -7.77 6.42 16.90
CA GLU A 53 -6.95 5.24 17.10
C GLU A 53 -6.39 4.71 15.77
N PRO A 54 -5.16 4.17 15.74
CA PRO A 54 -4.62 3.51 14.56
C PRO A 54 -5.58 2.44 14.03
N ALA A 55 -5.90 2.50 12.74
CA ALA A 55 -6.86 1.58 12.13
C ALA A 55 -6.20 0.70 11.06
N LEU A 56 -5.53 1.33 10.08
CA LEU A 56 -4.93 0.62 8.95
C LEU A 56 -3.82 1.45 8.29
N TRP A 57 -3.02 0.81 7.47
CA TRP A 57 -2.05 1.46 6.59
C TRP A 57 -2.59 1.59 5.17
N LEU A 58 -2.44 2.78 4.60
CA LEU A 58 -2.68 3.04 3.19
C LEU A 58 -1.35 3.32 2.50
N VAL A 59 -1.02 2.53 1.47
CA VAL A 59 0.24 2.69 0.72
C VAL A 59 -0.08 3.02 -0.73
N PRO A 60 0.23 4.23 -1.23
CA PRO A 60 -0.10 4.61 -2.59
C PRO A 60 0.86 3.97 -3.60
N PHE A 61 0.34 3.66 -4.79
CA PHE A 61 1.14 3.30 -5.96
C PHE A 61 1.23 4.51 -6.89
N ILE A 62 2.45 4.96 -7.18
CA ILE A 62 2.72 6.23 -7.85
C ILE A 62 3.36 6.01 -9.22
N VAL A 63 2.78 6.55 -10.29
CA VAL A 63 3.40 6.59 -11.63
C VAL A 63 3.47 8.06 -12.06
N ASP A 64 4.64 8.50 -12.55
CA ASP A 64 4.85 9.89 -13.01
C ASP A 64 4.36 10.96 -12.00
N ALA A 65 4.66 10.74 -10.70
CA ALA A 65 4.23 11.57 -9.57
C ALA A 65 2.71 11.62 -9.28
N ALA A 66 1.90 10.80 -9.94
CA ALA A 66 0.47 10.66 -9.68
C ALA A 66 0.12 9.29 -9.07
N ALA A 67 -0.80 9.27 -8.10
CA ALA A 67 -1.31 8.02 -7.56
C ALA A 67 -2.22 7.31 -8.57
N CYS A 68 -1.87 6.09 -8.97
CA CYS A 68 -2.69 5.23 -9.84
C CYS A 68 -3.36 4.08 -9.08
N GLY A 69 -3.17 4.01 -7.76
CA GLY A 69 -3.76 2.98 -6.92
C GLY A 69 -3.22 3.02 -5.51
N PHE A 70 -3.60 2.03 -4.71
CA PHE A 70 -3.17 1.87 -3.33
C PHE A 70 -3.29 0.42 -2.87
N ALA A 71 -2.51 0.06 -1.86
CA ALA A 71 -2.75 -1.09 -0.99
C ALA A 71 -3.31 -0.62 0.36
N ARG A 72 -4.27 -1.36 0.90
CA ARG A 72 -4.72 -1.28 2.30
C ARG A 72 -4.18 -2.47 3.05
N LEU A 73 -3.53 -2.22 4.17
CA LEU A 73 -3.00 -3.26 5.04
C LEU A 73 -3.48 -3.02 6.47
N SER A 74 -3.72 -4.11 7.20
CA SER A 74 -3.96 -4.05 8.65
C SER A 74 -2.72 -3.49 9.37
N LEU A 75 -2.84 -3.16 10.66
CA LEU A 75 -1.70 -2.72 11.48
C LEU A 75 -0.58 -3.78 11.54
N ASP A 76 -0.97 -5.06 11.49
CA ASP A 76 -0.05 -6.20 11.47
C ASP A 76 0.54 -6.47 10.08
N GLY A 77 -0.01 -5.83 9.03
CA GLY A 77 0.49 -5.91 7.66
C GLY A 77 -0.22 -6.95 6.78
N ASP A 78 -1.38 -7.45 7.21
CA ASP A 78 -2.21 -8.29 6.36
C ASP A 78 -2.84 -7.45 5.25
N LEU A 79 -2.78 -7.93 4.00
CA LEU A 79 -3.38 -7.23 2.87
C LEU A 79 -4.91 -7.29 2.95
N GLU A 80 -5.54 -6.15 3.18
CA GLU A 80 -7.00 -6.01 3.20
C GLU A 80 -7.59 -5.67 1.82
N GLY A 81 -6.76 -5.15 0.91
CA GLY A 81 -7.13 -5.03 -0.49
C GLY A 81 -6.27 -4.07 -1.29
N ILE A 82 -6.41 -4.14 -2.61
CA ILE A 82 -5.79 -3.24 -3.57
C ILE A 82 -6.88 -2.48 -4.31
N GLY A 83 -6.75 -1.16 -4.38
CA GLY A 83 -7.55 -0.31 -5.26
C GLY A 83 -6.70 0.22 -6.40
N ILE A 84 -7.18 0.14 -7.62
CA ILE A 84 -6.49 0.68 -8.81
C ILE A 84 -7.39 1.74 -9.44
N TYR A 85 -6.78 2.87 -9.80
CA TYR A 85 -7.41 3.94 -10.54
C TYR A 85 -6.88 3.91 -11.97
N GLY A 86 -7.79 3.78 -12.93
CA GLY A 86 -7.50 3.88 -14.36
C GLY A 86 -8.68 4.55 -15.06
N GLY A 87 -8.40 5.63 -15.78
CA GLY A 87 -9.35 6.21 -16.72
C GLY A 87 -9.64 5.22 -17.83
N ALA A 88 -10.94 5.05 -18.13
CA ALA A 88 -11.42 4.33 -19.30
C ALA A 88 -10.89 4.91 -20.61
#